data_AF-A0A3L7A9E4-F1
#
_entry.id   AF-A0A3L7A9E4-F1
#
_cell.length_a   1.000
_cell.length_b   1.000
_cell.length_c   1.000
_cell.angle_alpha   90.00
_cell.angle_beta   90.00
_cell.angle_gamma   90.00
#
_symmetry.space_group_name_H-M   'P 1'
#
loop_
_entity.id
_entity.type
_entity.pdbx_description
1 polymer ?
#
loop_
_entity_poly.entity_id
_entity_poly.type
_entity_poly.pdbx_seq_one_letter_code
_entity_poly.pdbx_strand_id
1 'polypeptide(L)'
;MSIAADYPTVSQARAHLKDVLDSVENGHTVTVSRDGFISAVLPAERLREYLFRMVQPRVLVTSEDGVVLALMEGRPFVSDGASVDEALKDLILSLREYAEDWEDHLQGAPNHAQSWDLVQLTKLSTDEQLRDWFAHGGE
;
A
#
# COMPACT_ATOMS: atom_id res chain seq x y z
N MET A 1 25.25 7.29 -7.77
CA MET A 1 25.71 5.90 -7.55
C MET A 1 24.65 4.98 -8.14
N SER A 2 25.02 4.10 -9.07
CA SER A 2 24.11 3.06 -9.53
C SER A 2 24.15 1.93 -8.51
N ILE A 3 23.00 1.45 -8.08
CA ILE A 3 22.89 0.21 -7.31
C ILE A 3 23.37 -0.91 -8.24
N ALA A 4 24.21 -1.83 -7.75
CA ALA A 4 24.54 -3.05 -8.49
C ALA A 4 23.41 -4.06 -8.24
N ALA A 5 22.75 -4.52 -9.31
CA ALA A 5 21.65 -5.48 -9.16
C ALA A 5 22.20 -6.89 -8.89
N ASP A 6 21.57 -7.62 -7.97
CA ASP A 6 21.88 -9.03 -7.67
C ASP A 6 21.76 -9.89 -8.94
N TYR A 7 20.76 -9.58 -9.77
CA TYR A 7 20.61 -10.11 -11.12
C TYR A 7 20.70 -8.97 -12.15
N PRO A 8 21.82 -8.87 -12.89
CA PRO A 8 22.01 -7.84 -13.93
C PRO A 8 21.04 -7.90 -15.10
N THR A 9 20.33 -9.02 -15.28
CA THR A 9 19.32 -9.18 -16.34
C THR A 9 18.12 -9.99 -15.85
N VAL A 10 16.96 -9.73 -16.45
CA VAL A 10 15.74 -10.53 -16.23
C VAL A 10 15.95 -12.00 -16.60
N SER A 11 16.75 -12.28 -17.64
CA SER A 11 17.03 -13.66 -18.06
C SER A 11 17.76 -14.46 -16.97
N GLN A 12 18.72 -13.84 -16.28
CA GLN A 12 19.40 -14.47 -15.15
C GLN A 12 18.46 -14.65 -13.96
N ALA A 13 17.73 -13.60 -13.57
CA ALA A 13 16.74 -13.71 -12.48
C ALA A 13 15.73 -14.85 -12.73
N ARG A 14 15.24 -14.99 -13.98
CA ARG A 14 14.31 -16.05 -14.36
C ARG A 14 14.94 -17.45 -14.29
N ALA A 15 16.22 -17.59 -14.68
CA ALA A 15 16.93 -18.87 -14.57
C ALA A 15 17.14 -19.31 -13.11
N HIS A 16 17.11 -18.34 -12.18
CA HIS A 16 17.30 -18.52 -10.74
C HIS A 16 16.07 -18.13 -9.93
N LEU A 17 14.86 -18.24 -10.51
CA LEU A 17 13.64 -17.73 -9.86
C LEU A 17 13.40 -18.39 -8.50
N LYS A 18 13.76 -19.67 -8.35
CA LYS A 18 13.71 -20.36 -7.05
C LYS A 18 14.60 -19.68 -6.02
N ASP A 19 15.86 -19.40 -6.36
CA ASP A 19 16.81 -18.75 -5.46
C ASP A 19 16.35 -17.34 -5.07
N VAL A 20 15.75 -16.60 -6.01
CA VAL A 20 15.13 -15.30 -5.77
C VAL A 20 14.05 -15.41 -4.69
N LEU A 21 13.11 -16.36 -4.85
CA LEU A 21 11.99 -16.53 -3.91
C LEU A 21 12.45 -17.08 -2.55
N ASP A 22 13.34 -18.08 -2.54
CA ASP A 22 13.91 -18.64 -1.32
C ASP A 22 14.68 -17.55 -0.53
N SER A 23 15.38 -16.64 -1.21
CA SER A 23 16.06 -15.49 -0.57
C SER A 23 15.08 -14.50 0.07
N VAL A 24 13.99 -14.19 -0.66
CA VAL A 24 12.93 -13.29 -0.17
C VAL A 24 12.17 -13.90 1.00
N GLU A 25 11.90 -15.20 0.99
CA GLU A 25 11.28 -15.90 2.14
C GLU A 25 12.14 -15.78 3.41
N ASN A 26 13.47 -15.76 3.27
CA ASN A 26 14.40 -15.52 4.38
C ASN A 26 14.51 -14.03 4.78
N GLY A 27 13.69 -13.16 4.17
CA GLY A 27 13.60 -11.74 4.51
C GLY A 27 14.58 -10.84 3.77
N HIS A 28 15.32 -11.36 2.78
CA HIS A 28 16.26 -10.56 2.00
C HIS A 28 15.54 -9.82 0.86
N THR A 29 16.13 -8.72 0.42
CA THR A 29 15.75 -8.05 -0.82
C THR A 29 16.58 -8.61 -1.96
N VAL A 30 15.94 -8.89 -3.10
CA VAL A 30 16.63 -9.26 -4.33
C VAL A 30 16.35 -8.21 -5.40
N THR A 31 17.40 -7.72 -6.04
CA THR A 31 17.31 -6.69 -7.08
C THR A 31 17.55 -7.26 -8.47
N VAL A 32 16.71 -6.85 -9.43
CA VAL A 32 16.75 -7.32 -10.82
C VAL A 32 16.82 -6.10 -11.74
N SER A 33 17.78 -6.11 -12.66
CA SER A 33 17.91 -5.07 -13.68
C SER A 33 17.29 -5.47 -15.02
N ARG A 34 16.64 -4.50 -15.66
CA ARG A 34 16.14 -4.59 -17.05
C ARG A 34 16.39 -3.25 -17.73
N ASP A 35 17.19 -3.25 -18.79
CA ASP A 35 17.44 -2.06 -19.62
C ASP A 35 17.89 -0.83 -18.79
N GLY A 36 18.61 -1.06 -17.68
CA GLY A 36 19.09 -0.03 -16.75
C GLY A 36 18.11 0.37 -15.64
N PHE A 37 16.86 -0.10 -15.68
CA PHE A 37 15.89 0.04 -14.58
C PHE A 37 16.06 -1.09 -13.57
N ILE A 38 16.09 -0.77 -12.27
CA ILE A 38 16.24 -1.75 -11.19
C ILE A 38 14.92 -1.90 -10.45
N SER A 39 14.41 -3.12 -10.42
CA SER A 39 13.28 -3.53 -9.59
C SER A 39 13.77 -4.29 -8.36
N ALA A 40 13.01 -4.24 -7.27
CA ALA A 40 13.26 -5.04 -6.07
C ALA A 40 12.12 -6.06 -5.89
N VAL A 41 12.49 -7.29 -5.51
CA VAL A 41 11.59 -8.30 -4.99
C VAL A 41 11.77 -8.31 -3.47
N LEU A 42 10.67 -8.11 -2.76
CA LEU A 42 10.63 -7.89 -1.33
C LEU A 42 9.63 -8.83 -0.67
N PRO A 43 9.81 -9.18 0.62
CA PRO A 43 8.78 -9.89 1.37
C PRO A 43 7.58 -8.96 1.53
N ALA A 44 6.42 -9.38 1.01
CA ALA A 44 5.20 -8.56 1.00
C ALA A 44 4.83 -8.05 2.39
N GLU A 45 4.89 -8.92 3.40
CA GLU A 45 4.55 -8.58 4.78
C GLU A 45 5.50 -7.55 5.39
N ARG A 46 6.81 -7.64 5.10
CA ARG A 46 7.77 -6.63 5.57
C ARG A 46 7.51 -5.25 4.96
N LEU A 47 7.14 -5.21 3.67
CA LEU A 47 6.77 -3.97 3.01
C LEU A 47 5.47 -3.41 3.60
N ARG A 48 4.46 -4.26 3.85
CA ARG A 48 3.21 -3.87 4.51
C ARG A 48 3.46 -3.29 5.89
N GLU A 49 4.24 -3.96 6.74
CA GLU A 49 4.61 -3.49 8.08
C GLU A 49 5.37 -2.16 8.03
N TYR A 50 6.30 -2.00 7.08
CA TYR A 50 7.01 -0.73 6.89
C TYR A 50 6.03 0.39 6.52
N LEU A 51 5.14 0.15 5.55
CA LEU A 51 4.13 1.13 5.13
C LEU A 51 3.13 1.45 6.24
N PHE A 52 2.73 0.47 7.05
CA PHE A 52 1.87 0.67 8.22
C PHE A 52 2.42 1.72 9.18
N ARG A 53 3.75 1.71 9.41
CA ARG A 53 4.44 2.66 10.30
C ARG A 53 4.75 4.01 9.64
N MET A 54 4.87 4.05 8.32
CA MET A 54 5.28 5.27 7.61
C MET A 54 4.10 6.09 7.10
N VAL A 55 2.99 5.43 6.73
CA VAL A 55 1.80 6.09 6.20
C VAL A 55 0.85 6.39 7.35
N GLN A 56 0.65 7.67 7.66
CA GLN A 56 -0.28 8.08 8.70
C GLN A 56 -1.74 7.97 8.20
N PRO A 57 -2.66 7.33 8.95
CA PRO A 57 -4.05 7.18 8.56
C PRO A 57 -4.80 8.52 8.61
N ARG A 58 -4.55 9.35 9.63
CA ARG A 58 -5.22 10.65 9.86
C ARG A 58 -6.74 10.55 9.75
N VAL A 59 -7.32 9.45 10.24
CA VAL A 59 -8.76 9.24 10.20
C VAL A 59 -9.43 10.04 11.32
N LEU A 60 -10.43 10.82 10.95
CA LEU A 60 -11.31 11.54 11.85
C LEU A 60 -12.71 10.94 11.75
N VAL A 61 -13.31 10.65 12.92
CA VAL A 61 -14.67 10.14 13.02
C VAL A 61 -15.53 11.17 13.75
N THR A 62 -16.63 11.58 13.13
CA THR A 62 -17.62 12.47 13.73
C THR A 62 -19.02 11.90 13.56
N SER A 63 -19.98 12.39 14.34
CA SER A 63 -21.38 12.01 14.19
C SER A 63 -22.29 13.23 14.26
N GLU A 64 -23.17 13.36 13.27
CA GLU A 64 -24.14 14.43 13.13
C GLU A 64 -25.49 13.84 12.68
N ASP A 65 -26.58 14.27 13.32
CA ASP A 65 -27.97 13.86 12.98
C ASP A 65 -28.20 12.34 12.85
N GLY A 66 -27.47 11.54 13.62
CA GLY A 66 -27.59 10.07 13.62
C GLY A 66 -26.81 9.37 12.51
N VAL A 67 -26.03 10.11 11.71
CA VAL A 67 -25.06 9.59 10.76
C VAL A 67 -23.67 9.66 11.38
N VAL A 68 -22.84 8.65 11.12
CA VAL A 68 -21.42 8.66 11.46
C VAL A 68 -20.62 8.88 10.19
N LEU A 69 -19.69 9.82 10.21
CA LEU A 69 -18.78 10.13 9.11
C LEU A 69 -17.37 9.70 9.49
N ALA A 70 -16.67 9.02 8.58
CA ALA A 70 -15.25 8.74 8.65
C ALA A 70 -14.54 9.44 7.49
N LEU A 71 -13.56 10.28 7.79
CA LEU A 71 -12.80 11.02 6.77
C LEU A 71 -11.30 10.96 7.03
N MET A 72 -10.49 11.11 5.99
CA MET A 72 -9.03 11.18 6.11
C MET A 72 -8.54 12.62 5.97
N GLU A 73 -7.93 13.17 7.01
CA GLU A 73 -7.44 14.54 6.97
C GLU A 73 -6.30 14.70 5.93
N GLY A 74 -6.45 15.69 5.05
CA GLY A 74 -5.50 15.96 3.97
C GLY A 74 -5.60 14.99 2.78
N ARG A 75 -6.62 14.12 2.73
CA ARG A 75 -6.89 13.23 1.60
C ARG A 75 -8.38 13.27 1.24
N PRO A 76 -8.76 13.09 -0.03
CA PRO A 76 -10.15 13.24 -0.47
C PRO A 76 -10.98 11.98 -0.22
N PHE A 77 -10.90 11.39 0.98
CA PHE A 77 -11.68 10.21 1.37
C PHE A 77 -12.66 10.58 2.47
N VAL A 78 -13.93 10.30 2.22
CA VAL A 78 -15.04 10.48 3.16
C VAL A 78 -16.03 9.34 2.92
N SER A 79 -16.47 8.73 4.01
CA SER A 79 -17.46 7.66 4.04
C SER A 79 -18.43 7.87 5.19
N ASP A 80 -19.62 7.26 5.10
CA ASP A 80 -20.67 7.38 6.10
C ASP A 80 -21.27 6.03 6.49
N GLY A 81 -21.99 6.01 7.61
CA GLY A 81 -22.69 4.82 8.08
C GLY A 81 -23.58 5.11 9.29
N ALA A 82 -24.42 4.13 9.68
CA ALA A 82 -25.24 4.24 10.88
C ALA A 82 -24.43 3.99 12.18
N SER A 83 -23.18 3.55 12.04
CA SER A 83 -22.24 3.35 13.15
C SER A 83 -20.80 3.65 12.73
N VAL A 84 -19.92 3.79 13.72
CA VAL A 84 -18.46 3.94 13.49
C VAL A 84 -17.89 2.76 12.71
N ASP A 85 -18.36 1.54 12.97
CA ASP A 85 -17.88 0.36 12.27
C ASP A 85 -18.29 0.37 10.80
N GLU A 86 -19.54 0.71 10.51
CA GLU A 86 -20.04 0.83 9.15
C GLU A 86 -19.31 1.93 8.36
N ALA A 87 -19.14 3.12 8.94
CA ALA A 87 -18.44 4.22 8.28
C ALA A 87 -16.97 3.89 7.98
N LEU A 88 -16.29 3.17 8.88
CA LEU A 88 -14.89 2.76 8.67
C LEU A 88 -14.76 1.58 7.70
N LYS A 89 -15.73 0.67 7.67
CA LYS A 89 -15.80 -0.38 6.65
C LYS A 89 -16.02 0.20 5.26
N ASP A 90 -16.89 1.19 5.15
CA ASP A 90 -17.12 1.91 3.89
C ASP A 90 -15.88 2.71 3.46
N LEU A 91 -15.16 3.32 4.42
CA LEU A 91 -13.87 3.97 4.14
C LEU A 91 -12.83 2.99 3.60
N ILE A 92 -12.78 1.77 4.13
CA ILE A 92 -11.90 0.71 3.60
C ILE A 92 -12.30 0.36 2.16
N LEU A 93 -13.59 0.21 1.88
CA LEU A 93 -14.06 -0.06 0.52
C LEU A 93 -13.65 1.06 -0.45
N SER A 94 -13.83 2.33 -0.07
CA SER A 94 -13.40 3.48 -0.87
C SER A 94 -11.88 3.47 -1.15
N LEU A 95 -11.07 3.08 -0.16
CA LEU A 95 -9.63 2.92 -0.34
C LEU A 95 -9.26 1.80 -1.32
N ARG A 96 -10.02 0.69 -1.32
CA ARG A 96 -9.83 -0.44 -2.25
C ARG A 96 -10.13 -0.01 -3.68
N GLU A 97 -11.27 0.61 -3.89
CA GLU A 97 -11.69 1.12 -5.20
C GLU A 97 -10.67 2.14 -5.74
N TYR A 98 -10.21 3.06 -4.88
CA TYR A 98 -9.16 4.00 -5.25
C TYR A 98 -7.84 3.31 -5.64
N ALA A 99 -7.44 2.25 -4.93
CA ALA A 99 -6.23 1.50 -5.26
C ALA A 99 -6.33 0.82 -6.63
N GLU A 100 -7.50 0.30 -6.99
CA GLU A 100 -7.77 -0.27 -8.31
C GLU A 100 -7.74 0.80 -9.40
N ASP A 101 -8.44 1.92 -9.22
CA ASP A 101 -8.45 3.05 -10.16
C ASP A 101 -7.05 3.66 -10.35
N TRP A 102 -6.24 3.69 -9.28
CA TRP A 102 -4.88 4.19 -9.34
C TRP A 102 -3.99 3.34 -10.23
N GLU A 103 -4.07 2.01 -10.12
CA GLU A 103 -3.32 1.09 -10.98
C GLU A 103 -3.80 1.15 -12.44
N ASP A 104 -5.12 1.28 -12.65
CA ASP A 104 -5.72 1.35 -13.98
C ASP A 104 -5.36 2.64 -14.74
N HIS A 105 -5.60 3.82 -14.14
CA HIS A 105 -5.44 5.08 -14.86
C HIS A 105 -4.98 6.29 -14.03
N LEU A 106 -5.13 6.32 -12.69
CA LEU A 106 -4.77 7.54 -11.93
C LEU A 106 -3.26 7.71 -11.68
N GLN A 107 -2.44 6.65 -11.74
CA GLN A 107 -1.00 6.74 -11.51
C GLN A 107 -0.27 7.77 -12.41
N GLY A 108 -0.82 8.08 -13.58
CA GLY A 108 -0.28 9.09 -14.51
C GLY A 108 -0.70 10.53 -14.21
N ALA A 109 -1.68 10.75 -13.34
CA ALA A 109 -2.21 12.07 -13.04
C ALA A 109 -1.38 12.78 -11.95
N PRO A 110 -0.94 14.04 -12.14
CA PRO A 110 -0.05 14.73 -11.20
C PRO A 110 -0.57 14.82 -9.76
N ASN A 111 -1.89 14.93 -9.57
CA ASN A 111 -2.53 15.00 -8.27
C ASN A 111 -2.63 13.64 -7.55
N HIS A 112 -2.26 12.53 -8.20
CA HIS A 112 -2.25 11.17 -7.65
C HIS A 112 -0.84 10.55 -7.59
N ALA A 113 0.17 11.23 -8.14
CA ALA A 113 1.53 10.70 -8.27
C ALA A 113 2.21 10.36 -6.92
N GLN A 114 1.77 11.00 -5.83
CA GLN A 114 2.31 10.78 -4.49
C GLN A 114 1.51 9.76 -3.66
N SER A 115 0.49 9.11 -4.24
CA SER A 115 -0.36 8.16 -3.50
C SER A 115 0.15 6.72 -3.50
N TRP A 116 1.33 6.46 -4.08
CA TRP A 116 1.87 5.10 -4.21
C TRP A 116 1.91 4.35 -2.87
N ASP A 117 2.37 5.00 -1.81
CA ASP A 117 2.50 4.42 -0.48
C ASP A 117 1.16 3.98 0.12
N LEU A 118 0.13 4.82 0.03
CA LEU A 118 -1.24 4.48 0.41
C LEU A 118 -1.77 3.30 -0.41
N VAL A 119 -1.60 3.35 -1.74
CA VAL A 119 -2.08 2.29 -2.65
C VAL A 119 -1.41 0.96 -2.32
N GLN A 120 -0.09 0.94 -2.10
CA GLN A 120 0.60 -0.29 -1.71
C GLN A 120 0.18 -0.78 -0.33
N LEU A 121 0.00 0.11 0.65
CA LEU A 121 -0.47 -0.27 1.98
C LEU A 121 -1.85 -0.91 1.90
N THR A 122 -2.77 -0.29 1.16
CA THR A 122 -4.09 -0.82 0.88
C THR A 122 -3.94 -2.21 0.26
N LYS A 123 -3.33 -2.32 -0.91
CA LYS A 123 -3.21 -3.57 -1.67
C LYS A 123 -2.60 -4.73 -0.90
N LEU A 124 -1.63 -4.47 -0.03
CA LEU A 124 -0.92 -5.50 0.75
C LEU A 124 -1.59 -5.87 2.08
N SER A 125 -2.64 -5.14 2.50
CA SER A 125 -3.32 -5.37 3.77
C SER A 125 -4.65 -6.10 3.58
N THR A 126 -5.08 -6.91 4.55
CA THR A 126 -6.49 -7.32 4.71
C THR A 126 -7.32 -6.16 5.26
N ASP A 127 -8.66 -6.30 5.25
CA ASP A 127 -9.53 -5.26 5.80
C ASP A 127 -9.36 -5.12 7.32
N GLU A 128 -9.09 -6.23 8.03
CA GLU A 128 -8.75 -6.19 9.46
C GLU A 128 -7.44 -5.45 9.70
N GLN A 129 -6.43 -5.65 8.84
CA GLN A 129 -5.15 -4.93 8.94
C GLN A 129 -5.29 -3.44 8.61
N LEU A 130 -6.18 -3.06 7.69
CA LEU A 130 -6.49 -1.65 7.44
C LEU A 130 -7.28 -1.03 8.60
N ARG A 131 -8.19 -1.79 9.20
CA ARG A 131 -8.92 -1.37 10.40
C ARG A 131 -7.99 -1.11 11.58
N ASP A 132 -6.99 -1.97 11.76
CA ASP A 132 -5.92 -1.80 12.74
C ASP A 132 -5.03 -0.60 12.40
N TRP A 133 -4.69 -0.42 11.13
CA TRP A 133 -3.92 0.72 10.65
C TRP A 133 -4.61 2.06 10.93
N PHE A 134 -5.93 2.15 10.83
CA PHE A 134 -6.65 3.38 11.21
C PHE A 134 -6.41 3.79 12.68
N ALA A 135 -6.20 2.82 13.57
CA ALA A 135 -6.03 3.06 15.01
C ALA A 135 -4.56 3.24 15.42
N HIS A 136 -3.63 2.51 14.79
CA HIS A 136 -2.24 2.40 15.25
C HIS A 136 -1.20 2.73 14.16
N GLY A 137 -1.64 3.13 12.96
CA GLY A 137 -0.75 3.48 11.85
C GLY A 137 0.08 4.72 12.14
N GLY A 138 1.35 4.69 11.76
CA GLY A 138 2.28 5.81 12.01
C GLY A 138 3.05 5.73 13.33
N GLU A 139 2.83 4.69 14.16
CA GLU A 139 3.56 4.38 15.40
C GLU A 139 4.70 3.36 15.17
#